data_AF-A0A972QNT5-F1
#
_entry.id   AF-A0A972QNT5-F1
#
_cell.length_a   1.000
_cell.length_b   1.000
_cell.length_c   1.000
_cell.angle_alpha   90.00
_cell.angle_beta   90.00
_cell.angle_gamma   90.00
#
_symmetry.space_group_name_H-M   'P 1'
#
loop_
_entity.id
_entity.type
_entity.pdbx_description
1 polymer ?
#
loop_
_entity_poly.entity_id
_entity_poly.type
_entity_poly.pdbx_seq_one_letter_code
_entity_poly.pdbx_strand_id
1 'polypeptide(L)'
;MDTIKTKSIRSIENMMEGVDVSTLRHRALQNAKSFKASWIDLGQILYTIYNDKSYKEWGYSTFEVYAAKEIGIRKQTALKLLRSYYFLEKKEPSYLKKKYTEDSDTASIPTYESVDLLRLASKKKDLGEADYASIRKSVLEKGKDAKDVKKDLTTLIRRREEFGPQEARQKKRETLLKRFLSTLRSIRDEIRISKVFSAKVLKDTDKLITELESEI
;
A
#
# COMPACT_ATOMS: atom_id res chain seq x y z
N MET A 1 -7.20 -27.74 29.44
CA MET A 1 -7.61 -26.32 29.62
C MET A 1 -8.21 -25.86 28.31
N ASP A 2 -9.54 -25.78 28.24
CA ASP A 2 -10.23 -25.31 27.04
C ASP A 2 -9.98 -23.81 26.85
N THR A 3 -9.12 -23.49 25.89
CA THR A 3 -8.93 -22.11 25.44
C THR A 3 -10.26 -21.61 24.90
N ILE A 4 -10.74 -20.46 25.39
CA ILE A 4 -12.00 -19.86 24.95
C ILE A 4 -11.90 -19.57 23.44
N LYS A 5 -12.42 -20.48 22.62
CA LYS A 5 -12.41 -20.35 21.16
C LYS A 5 -13.28 -19.16 20.74
N THR A 6 -12.69 -18.24 19.99
CA THR A 6 -13.42 -17.08 19.45
C THR A 6 -14.48 -17.53 18.43
N LYS A 7 -15.54 -16.73 18.24
CA LYS A 7 -16.58 -17.00 17.23
C LYS A 7 -16.01 -17.22 15.82
N SER A 8 -14.94 -16.50 15.47
CA SER A 8 -14.23 -16.65 14.20
C SER A 8 -13.60 -18.03 14.04
N ILE A 9 -12.89 -18.51 15.06
CA ILE A 9 -12.24 -19.83 15.04
C ILE A 9 -13.29 -20.95 14.89
N ARG A 10 -14.41 -20.85 15.60
CA ARG A 10 -15.52 -21.83 15.47
C ARG A 10 -16.12 -21.81 14.07
N SER A 11 -16.31 -20.64 13.47
CA SER A 11 -16.80 -20.52 12.09
C SER A 11 -15.86 -21.19 11.08
N ILE A 12 -14.55 -21.04 11.27
CA ILE A 12 -13.54 -21.68 10.41
C ILE A 12 -13.57 -23.21 10.59
N GLU A 13 -13.66 -23.70 11.83
CA GLU A 13 -13.75 -25.14 12.12
C GLU A 13 -14.97 -25.78 11.45
N ASN A 14 -16.13 -25.14 11.55
CA ASN A 14 -17.36 -25.64 10.90
C ASN A 14 -17.23 -25.66 9.36
N MET A 15 -16.53 -24.68 8.76
CA MET A 15 -16.28 -24.69 7.31
C MET A 15 -15.29 -25.80 6.91
N MET A 16 -14.32 -26.12 7.75
CA MET A 16 -13.33 -27.18 7.48
C MET A 16 -13.96 -28.58 7.45
N GLU A 17 -15.01 -28.84 8.23
CA GLU A 17 -15.71 -30.14 8.25
C GLU A 17 -16.32 -30.51 6.89
N GLY A 18 -16.68 -29.52 6.07
CA GLY A 18 -17.26 -29.71 4.73
C GLY A 18 -16.24 -29.68 3.58
N VAL A 19 -14.94 -29.57 3.86
CA VAL A 19 -13.90 -29.42 2.85
C VAL A 19 -12.84 -30.50 3.00
N ASP A 20 -12.49 -31.16 1.90
CA ASP A 20 -11.47 -32.21 1.89
C ASP A 20 -10.10 -31.68 2.35
N VAL A 21 -9.51 -32.39 3.31
CA VAL A 21 -8.25 -32.07 4.00
C VAL A 21 -7.06 -31.92 3.04
N SER A 22 -7.08 -32.64 1.91
CA SER A 22 -6.03 -32.61 0.89
C SER A 22 -6.04 -31.32 0.06
N THR A 23 -7.14 -30.57 0.08
CA THR A 23 -7.35 -29.43 -0.83
C THR A 23 -6.66 -28.15 -0.37
N LEU A 24 -6.36 -27.29 -1.36
CA LEU A 24 -5.84 -25.93 -1.11
C LEU A 24 -6.79 -25.09 -0.25
N ARG A 25 -8.10 -25.29 -0.41
CA ARG A 25 -9.18 -24.63 0.35
C ARG A 25 -9.11 -24.95 1.84
N HIS A 26 -8.93 -26.24 2.19
CA HIS A 26 -8.76 -26.65 3.59
C HIS A 26 -7.47 -26.09 4.20
N ARG A 27 -6.36 -26.11 3.46
CA ARG A 27 -5.09 -25.52 3.94
C ARG A 27 -5.21 -24.02 4.22
N ALA A 28 -5.98 -23.28 3.41
CA ALA A 28 -6.24 -21.86 3.64
C ALA A 28 -6.95 -21.62 4.98
N LEU A 29 -8.00 -22.41 5.27
CA LEU A 29 -8.74 -22.35 6.52
C LEU A 29 -7.85 -22.70 7.73
N GLN A 30 -7.04 -23.75 7.61
CA GLN A 30 -6.10 -24.16 8.66
C GLN A 30 -5.08 -23.06 8.98
N ASN A 31 -4.48 -22.45 7.96
CA ASN A 31 -3.51 -21.37 8.16
C ASN A 31 -4.16 -20.08 8.70
N ALA A 32 -5.44 -19.85 8.39
CA ALA A 32 -6.18 -18.72 8.94
C ALA A 32 -6.43 -18.85 10.46
N LYS A 33 -6.56 -20.06 11.00
CA LYS A 33 -6.62 -20.29 12.46
C LYS A 33 -5.34 -19.84 13.15
N SER A 34 -4.19 -20.07 12.51
CA SER A 34 -2.86 -19.75 13.01
C SER A 34 -2.30 -18.44 12.46
N PHE A 35 -3.18 -17.52 12.00
CA PHE A 35 -2.80 -16.28 11.31
C PHE A 35 -1.75 -15.43 12.05
N LYS A 36 -1.81 -15.40 13.38
CA LYS A 36 -0.86 -14.66 14.22
C LYS A 36 0.53 -15.30 14.29
N ALA A 37 0.64 -16.60 14.04
CA ALA A 37 1.88 -17.35 14.13
C ALA A 37 2.64 -17.41 12.79
N SER A 38 1.93 -17.46 11.66
CA SER A 38 2.56 -17.44 10.33
C SER A 38 1.64 -16.84 9.26
N TRP A 39 1.72 -15.53 9.07
CA TRP A 39 0.97 -14.86 7.99
C TRP A 39 1.57 -15.13 6.61
N ILE A 40 2.85 -15.53 6.52
CA ILE A 40 3.55 -15.78 5.25
C ILE A 40 2.93 -16.97 4.54
N ASP A 41 2.68 -18.07 5.26
CA ASP A 41 2.06 -19.28 4.70
C ASP A 41 0.62 -19.01 4.24
N LEU A 42 -0.14 -18.26 5.05
CA LEU A 42 -1.46 -17.82 4.63
C LEU A 42 -1.37 -16.92 3.39
N GLY A 43 -0.40 -15.99 3.35
CA GLY A 43 -0.15 -15.12 2.21
C GLY A 43 0.15 -15.88 0.93
N GLN A 44 0.97 -16.93 1.03
CA GLN A 44 1.29 -17.84 -0.08
C GLN A 44 0.04 -18.54 -0.61
N ILE A 45 -0.72 -19.19 0.28
CA ILE A 45 -1.93 -19.91 -0.11
C ILE A 45 -2.96 -18.96 -0.73
N LEU A 46 -3.16 -17.79 -0.12
CA LEU A 46 -4.05 -16.76 -0.65
C LEU A 46 -3.59 -16.24 -2.01
N TYR A 47 -2.27 -16.15 -2.23
CA TYR A 47 -1.71 -15.78 -3.51
C TYR A 47 -1.98 -16.83 -4.59
N THR A 48 -1.76 -18.11 -4.30
CA THR A 48 -2.12 -19.20 -5.22
C THR A 48 -3.61 -19.18 -5.57
N ILE A 49 -4.48 -19.09 -4.55
CA ILE A 49 -5.95 -19.03 -4.76
C ILE A 49 -6.35 -17.82 -5.61
N TYR A 50 -5.70 -16.67 -5.38
CA TYR A 50 -5.96 -15.46 -6.15
C TYR A 50 -5.50 -15.59 -7.60
N ASN A 51 -4.28 -16.08 -7.82
CA ASN A 51 -3.66 -16.24 -9.13
C ASN A 51 -4.43 -17.24 -10.00
N ASP A 52 -4.79 -18.38 -9.42
CA ASP A 52 -5.46 -19.47 -10.13
C ASP A 52 -6.97 -19.26 -10.20
N LYS A 53 -7.48 -18.22 -9.53
CA LYS A 53 -8.91 -17.87 -9.43
C LYS A 53 -9.77 -19.02 -8.87
N SER A 54 -9.20 -19.92 -8.07
CA SER A 54 -9.91 -21.08 -7.50
C SER A 54 -11.16 -20.68 -6.71
N TYR A 55 -11.17 -19.47 -6.12
CA TYR A 55 -12.34 -18.92 -5.44
C TYR A 55 -13.60 -18.84 -6.34
N LYS A 56 -13.44 -18.72 -7.67
CA LYS A 56 -14.57 -18.70 -8.61
C LYS A 56 -15.21 -20.08 -8.75
N GLU A 57 -14.39 -21.12 -8.81
CA GLU A 57 -14.85 -22.51 -8.87
C GLU A 57 -15.60 -22.91 -7.61
N TRP A 58 -15.24 -22.31 -6.48
CA TRP A 58 -15.93 -22.48 -5.20
C TRP A 58 -17.20 -21.62 -5.06
N GLY A 59 -17.60 -20.89 -6.11
CA GLY A 59 -18.84 -20.11 -6.16
C GLY A 59 -18.73 -18.69 -5.62
N TYR A 60 -17.54 -18.15 -5.39
CA TYR A 60 -17.35 -16.76 -4.96
C TYR A 60 -17.14 -15.83 -6.14
N SER A 61 -17.87 -14.71 -6.16
CA SER A 61 -17.77 -13.71 -7.24
C SER A 61 -16.42 -12.98 -7.28
N THR A 62 -15.82 -12.71 -6.12
CA THR A 62 -14.49 -12.10 -6.00
C THR A 62 -13.68 -12.74 -4.88
N PHE A 63 -12.36 -12.61 -4.97
CA PHE A 63 -11.43 -13.10 -3.95
C PHE A 63 -11.72 -12.49 -2.57
N GLU A 64 -12.07 -11.21 -2.51
CA GLU A 64 -12.38 -10.53 -1.24
C GLU A 64 -13.66 -11.04 -0.60
N VAL A 65 -14.63 -11.49 -1.41
CA VAL A 65 -15.86 -12.12 -0.89
C VAL A 65 -15.51 -13.49 -0.30
N TYR A 66 -14.69 -14.29 -0.99
CA TYR A 66 -14.16 -15.54 -0.44
C TYR A 66 -13.42 -15.33 0.88
N ALA A 67 -12.44 -14.42 0.90
CA ALA A 67 -11.64 -14.16 2.09
C ALA A 67 -12.48 -13.68 3.28
N ALA A 68 -13.51 -12.87 3.04
CA ALA A 68 -14.39 -12.37 4.09
C ALA A 68 -15.40 -13.42 4.59
N LYS A 69 -16.01 -14.20 3.69
CA LYS A 69 -17.09 -15.14 4.04
C LYS A 69 -16.58 -16.47 4.55
N GLU A 70 -15.49 -16.98 3.99
CA GLU A 70 -14.99 -18.31 4.29
C GLU A 70 -13.78 -18.27 5.23
N ILE A 71 -12.80 -17.44 4.91
CA ILE A 71 -11.57 -17.33 5.71
C ILE A 71 -11.78 -16.42 6.95
N GLY A 72 -12.83 -15.59 6.96
CA GLY A 72 -13.14 -14.69 8.08
C GLY A 72 -12.20 -13.47 8.17
N ILE A 73 -11.51 -13.12 7.07
CA ILE A 73 -10.58 -11.99 7.02
C ILE A 73 -11.20 -10.82 6.26
N ARG A 74 -11.11 -9.62 6.84
CA ARG A 74 -11.62 -8.40 6.20
C ARG A 74 -10.96 -8.18 4.84
N LYS A 75 -11.74 -7.70 3.87
CA LYS A 75 -11.30 -7.43 2.48
C LYS A 75 -9.96 -6.69 2.40
N GLN A 76 -9.80 -5.61 3.16
CA GLN A 76 -8.58 -4.80 3.17
C GLN A 76 -7.36 -5.59 3.68
N THR A 77 -7.54 -6.40 4.72
CA THR A 77 -6.49 -7.24 5.30
C THR A 77 -6.07 -8.33 4.32
N ALA A 78 -7.04 -8.98 3.66
CA ALA A 78 -6.76 -10.00 2.64
C ALA A 78 -5.91 -9.42 1.49
N LEU A 79 -6.27 -8.22 1.00
CA LEU A 79 -5.51 -7.54 -0.06
C LEU A 79 -4.11 -7.11 0.40
N LYS A 80 -3.96 -6.63 1.65
CA LYS A 80 -2.63 -6.31 2.21
C LYS A 80 -1.76 -7.56 2.30
N LEU A 81 -2.29 -8.66 2.84
CA LEU A 81 -1.56 -9.93 2.95
C LEU A 81 -1.08 -10.43 1.60
N LEU A 82 -1.99 -10.48 0.63
CA LEU A 82 -1.69 -10.88 -0.75
C LEU A 82 -0.56 -10.04 -1.35
N ARG A 83 -0.65 -8.70 -1.23
CA ARG A 83 0.33 -7.77 -1.79
C ARG A 83 1.67 -7.82 -1.07
N SER A 84 1.66 -8.00 0.25
CA SER A 84 2.87 -8.14 1.07
C SER A 84 3.62 -9.43 0.73
N TYR A 85 2.90 -10.55 0.61
CA TYR A 85 3.50 -11.81 0.18
C TYR A 85 4.10 -11.70 -1.21
N TYR A 86 3.32 -11.25 -2.19
CA TYR A 86 3.79 -11.07 -3.57
C TYR A 86 5.00 -10.13 -3.67
N PHE A 87 5.05 -9.09 -2.83
CA PHE A 87 6.20 -8.22 -2.75
C PHE A 87 7.45 -8.96 -2.28
N LEU A 88 7.36 -9.78 -1.22
CA LEU A 88 8.48 -10.59 -0.76
C LEU A 88 8.91 -11.61 -1.81
N GLU A 89 7.97 -12.31 -2.45
CA GLU A 89 8.27 -13.28 -3.50
C GLU A 89 9.04 -12.64 -4.66
N LYS A 90 8.64 -11.43 -5.08
CA LYS A 90 9.24 -10.74 -6.23
C LYS A 90 10.53 -9.99 -5.91
N LYS A 91 10.61 -9.35 -4.74
CA LYS A 91 11.73 -8.46 -4.39
C LYS A 91 12.71 -9.09 -3.42
N GLU A 92 12.26 -10.02 -2.60
CA GLU A 92 13.00 -10.62 -1.50
C GLU A 92 12.92 -12.16 -1.48
N PRO A 93 13.10 -12.88 -2.60
CA PRO A 93 12.91 -14.33 -2.64
C PRO A 93 13.88 -15.06 -1.69
N SER A 94 15.08 -14.50 -1.47
CA SER A 94 16.06 -15.03 -0.52
C SER A 94 15.60 -14.96 0.94
N TYR A 95 14.74 -13.99 1.28
CA TYR A 95 14.16 -13.88 2.61
C TYR A 95 13.20 -15.04 2.89
N LEU A 96 12.33 -15.36 1.92
CA LEU A 96 11.42 -16.49 2.02
C LEU A 96 12.20 -17.80 2.17
N LYS A 97 13.22 -18.04 1.33
CA LYS A 97 14.02 -19.29 1.37
C LYS A 97 14.71 -19.55 2.72
N LYS A 98 15.27 -18.52 3.36
CA LYS A 98 16.03 -18.66 4.62
C LYS A 98 15.16 -18.98 5.84
N LYS A 99 13.91 -18.50 5.85
CA LYS A 99 12.98 -18.65 6.97
C LYS A 99 12.21 -19.97 6.98
N TYR A 100 12.14 -20.69 5.85
CA TYR A 100 11.54 -22.03 5.78
C TYR A 100 12.45 -23.15 6.31
N THR A 101 13.75 -22.86 6.52
CA THR A 101 14.76 -23.87 6.88
C THR A 101 15.16 -23.90 8.36
N GLU A 102 14.78 -22.91 9.17
CA GLU A 102 15.21 -22.81 10.57
C GLU A 102 14.02 -22.46 11.48
N ASP A 103 13.99 -23.06 12.68
CA ASP A 103 13.15 -22.74 13.84
C ASP A 103 13.35 -21.27 14.28
N SER A 104 12.99 -20.34 13.40
CA SER A 104 13.23 -18.94 13.64
C SER A 104 12.23 -18.45 14.67
N ASP A 105 12.72 -17.83 15.74
CA ASP A 105 11.91 -17.14 16.72
C ASP A 105 10.81 -16.32 16.02
N THR A 106 9.55 -16.59 16.36
CA THR A 106 8.39 -15.86 15.82
C THR A 106 8.51 -14.35 15.98
N ALA A 107 9.33 -13.89 16.94
CA ALA A 107 9.67 -12.50 17.19
C ALA A 107 10.42 -11.81 16.03
N SER A 108 11.05 -12.57 15.13
CA SER A 108 11.83 -12.05 14.00
C SER A 108 11.01 -11.93 12.70
N ILE A 109 9.81 -12.51 12.63
CA ILE A 109 8.96 -12.40 11.44
C ILE A 109 8.31 -11.00 11.42
N PRO A 110 8.56 -10.15 10.40
CA PRO A 110 7.92 -8.87 10.30
C PRO A 110 6.42 -9.05 10.11
N THR A 111 5.64 -8.11 10.62
CA THR A 111 4.19 -8.12 10.36
C THR A 111 3.91 -7.84 8.89
N TYR A 112 2.80 -8.39 8.37
CA TYR A 112 2.35 -8.11 7.01
C TYR A 112 2.14 -6.60 6.75
N GLU A 113 1.81 -5.82 7.79
CA GLU A 113 1.66 -4.37 7.71
C GLU A 113 3.00 -3.66 7.57
N SER A 114 4.03 -4.09 8.30
CA SER A 114 5.40 -3.58 8.13
C SER A 114 5.90 -3.82 6.70
N VAL A 115 5.62 -5.01 6.15
CA VAL A 115 5.98 -5.35 4.76
C VAL A 115 5.16 -4.55 3.75
N ASP A 116 3.87 -4.31 4.00
CA ASP A 116 3.05 -3.48 3.12
C ASP A 116 3.55 -2.02 3.09
N LEU A 117 3.99 -1.49 4.24
CA LEU A 117 4.63 -0.17 4.31
C LEU A 117 5.94 -0.13 3.53
N LEU A 118 6.78 -1.16 3.63
CA LEU A 118 8.00 -1.28 2.85
C LEU A 118 7.69 -1.33 1.34
N ARG A 119 6.69 -2.12 0.94
CA ARG A 119 6.20 -2.19 -0.44
C ARG A 119 5.73 -0.82 -0.95
N LEU A 120 4.99 -0.07 -0.13
CA LEU A 120 4.54 1.28 -0.49
C LEU A 120 5.72 2.25 -0.59
N ALA A 121 6.67 2.18 0.33
CA ALA A 121 7.89 3.00 0.32
C ALA A 121 8.73 2.75 -0.93
N SER A 122 8.85 1.50 -1.39
CA SER A 122 9.58 1.14 -2.62
C SER A 122 9.03 1.80 -3.90
N LYS A 123 7.77 2.27 -3.87
CA LYS A 123 7.13 2.96 -5.01
C LYS A 123 7.25 4.48 -4.93
N LYS A 124 7.66 5.03 -3.78
CA LYS A 124 7.81 6.48 -3.59
C LYS A 124 9.15 6.92 -4.16
N LYS A 125 9.15 7.93 -5.01
CA LYS A 125 10.37 8.55 -5.56
C LYS A 125 11.11 9.42 -4.52
N ASP A 126 10.41 9.79 -3.45
CA ASP A 126 10.92 10.70 -2.42
C ASP A 126 11.82 10.03 -1.39
N LEU A 127 11.99 8.70 -1.44
CA LEU A 127 12.91 7.97 -0.56
C LEU A 127 14.23 7.68 -1.30
N GLY A 128 15.36 8.00 -0.67
CA GLY A 128 16.67 7.65 -1.21
C GLY A 128 16.94 6.15 -1.15
N GLU A 129 17.80 5.62 -2.01
CA GLU A 129 18.12 4.19 -2.03
C GLU A 129 18.75 3.72 -0.71
N ALA A 130 19.65 4.53 -0.13
CA ALA A 130 20.28 4.25 1.16
C ALA A 130 19.25 4.22 2.32
N ASP A 131 18.33 5.18 2.34
CA ASP A 131 17.27 5.25 3.35
C ASP A 131 16.32 4.04 3.23
N TYR A 132 15.95 3.69 2.00
CA TYR A 132 15.14 2.52 1.72
C TYR A 132 15.85 1.23 2.18
N ALA A 133 17.14 1.08 1.90
CA ALA A 133 17.92 -0.07 2.33
C ALA A 133 17.97 -0.21 3.87
N SER A 134 18.09 0.92 4.58
CA SER A 134 18.08 0.95 6.06
C SER A 134 16.73 0.51 6.64
N ILE A 135 15.62 1.01 6.09
CA ILE A 135 14.26 0.60 6.51
C ILE A 135 14.06 -0.88 6.18
N ARG A 136 14.41 -1.31 4.96
CA ARG A 136 14.31 -2.72 4.52
C ARG A 136 15.01 -3.65 5.51
N LYS A 137 16.25 -3.35 5.87
CA LYS A 137 17.03 -4.14 6.83
C LYS A 137 16.32 -4.21 8.19
N SER A 138 15.83 -3.07 8.67
CA SER A 138 15.13 -2.98 9.95
C SER A 138 13.81 -3.78 9.97
N VAL A 139 13.08 -3.81 8.85
CA VAL A 139 11.86 -4.61 8.73
C VAL A 139 12.19 -6.09 8.66
N LEU A 140 13.01 -6.51 7.70
CA LEU A 140 13.19 -7.93 7.38
C LEU A 140 14.08 -8.67 8.37
N GLU A 141 15.14 -8.04 8.89
CA GLU A 141 16.08 -8.71 9.80
C GLU A 141 15.66 -8.55 11.27
N LYS A 142 15.20 -7.35 11.65
CA LYS A 142 14.87 -7.03 13.05
C LYS A 142 13.38 -7.18 13.38
N GLY A 143 12.53 -7.52 12.41
CA GLY A 143 11.09 -7.72 12.64
C GLY A 143 10.34 -6.45 13.08
N LYS A 144 10.84 -5.25 12.72
CA LYS A 144 10.31 -3.98 13.23
C LYS A 144 8.81 -3.80 12.93
N ASP A 145 8.06 -3.30 13.90
CA ASP A 145 6.60 -3.14 13.82
C ASP A 145 6.17 -2.01 12.87
N ALA A 146 4.92 -2.07 12.40
CA ALA A 146 4.40 -1.13 11.40
C ALA A 146 4.35 0.33 11.90
N LYS A 147 4.08 0.56 13.19
CA LYS A 147 4.04 1.89 13.81
C LYS A 147 5.42 2.52 13.77
N ASP A 148 6.46 1.80 14.16
CA ASP A 148 7.80 2.37 14.18
C ASP A 148 8.39 2.49 12.76
N VAL A 149 8.09 1.57 11.84
CA VAL A 149 8.43 1.73 10.41
C VAL A 149 7.80 2.98 9.82
N LYS A 150 6.52 3.26 10.15
CA LYS A 150 5.82 4.45 9.69
C LYS A 150 6.47 5.74 10.23
N LYS A 151 6.90 5.75 11.49
CA LYS A 151 7.62 6.89 12.08
C LYS A 151 8.93 7.13 11.35
N ASP A 152 9.77 6.11 11.21
CA ASP A 152 11.06 6.21 10.51
C ASP A 152 10.89 6.76 9.10
N LEU A 153 9.93 6.20 8.35
CA LEU A 153 9.65 6.64 6.98
C LEU A 153 9.22 8.11 6.93
N THR A 154 8.40 8.55 7.89
CA THR A 154 7.97 9.95 7.99
C THR A 154 9.14 10.88 8.31
N THR A 155 10.00 10.48 9.24
CA THR A 155 11.20 11.24 9.61
C THR A 155 12.18 11.35 8.45
N LEU A 156 12.41 10.27 7.69
CA LEU A 156 13.33 10.27 6.56
C LEU A 156 12.80 11.11 5.40
N ILE A 157 11.52 10.99 5.06
CA ILE A 157 10.89 11.85 4.05
C ILE A 157 10.98 13.32 4.46
N ARG A 158 10.64 13.65 5.72
CA ARG A 158 10.72 15.01 6.23
C ARG A 158 12.14 15.56 6.22
N ARG A 159 13.14 14.78 6.66
CA ARG A 159 14.55 15.19 6.59
C ARG A 159 14.93 15.51 5.15
N ARG A 160 14.55 14.67 4.19
CA ARG A 160 14.85 14.94 2.78
C ARG A 160 14.13 16.19 2.25
N GLU A 161 12.89 16.43 2.64
CA GLU A 161 12.19 17.69 2.34
C GLU A 161 12.89 18.91 2.96
N GLU A 162 13.44 18.77 4.17
CA GLU A 162 14.24 19.81 4.84
C GLU A 162 15.60 20.03 4.16
N PHE A 163 16.21 18.99 3.56
CA PHE A 163 17.45 19.06 2.78
C PHE A 163 17.25 19.38 1.29
N GLY A 164 16.00 19.38 0.78
CA GLY A 164 15.63 19.83 -0.56
C GLY A 164 14.91 21.19 -0.61
N PRO A 165 15.33 22.23 0.15
CA PRO A 165 14.55 23.46 0.30
C PRO A 165 14.42 24.24 -1.02
N GLN A 166 15.30 24.04 -2.01
CA GLN A 166 15.17 24.72 -3.30
C GLN A 166 14.22 23.96 -4.25
N GLU A 167 14.45 22.67 -4.51
CA GLU A 167 13.61 21.89 -5.44
C GLU A 167 12.16 21.73 -4.95
N ALA A 168 11.95 21.55 -3.65
CA ALA A 168 10.61 21.44 -3.08
C ALA A 168 9.86 22.79 -3.07
N ARG A 169 10.57 23.91 -2.81
CA ARG A 169 10.00 25.26 -2.96
C ARG A 169 9.70 25.56 -4.42
N GLN A 170 10.56 25.16 -5.34
CA GLN A 170 10.38 25.37 -6.77
C GLN A 170 9.17 24.60 -7.31
N LYS A 171 9.02 23.31 -6.96
CA LYS A 171 7.82 22.52 -7.32
C LYS A 171 6.53 23.10 -6.73
N LYS A 172 6.56 23.55 -5.46
CA LYS A 172 5.39 24.22 -4.84
C LYS A 172 5.06 25.53 -5.54
N ARG A 173 6.07 26.37 -5.83
CA ARG A 173 5.91 27.62 -6.59
C ARG A 173 5.31 27.34 -7.97
N GLU A 174 5.86 26.38 -8.71
CA GLU A 174 5.42 25.99 -10.04
C GLU A 174 3.96 25.50 -10.03
N THR A 175 3.58 24.68 -9.04
CA THR A 175 2.20 24.19 -8.88
C THR A 175 1.23 25.35 -8.61
N LEU A 176 1.60 26.29 -7.75
CA LEU A 176 0.79 27.47 -7.42
C LEU A 176 0.66 28.41 -8.63
N LEU A 177 1.74 28.66 -9.36
CA LEU A 177 1.75 29.48 -10.58
C LEU A 177 0.84 28.88 -11.67
N LYS A 178 0.94 27.57 -11.93
CA LYS A 178 0.05 26.87 -12.87
C LYS A 178 -1.43 26.99 -12.49
N ARG A 179 -1.75 26.84 -11.20
CA ARG A 179 -3.12 27.00 -10.71
C ARG A 179 -3.62 28.44 -10.89
N PHE A 180 -2.78 29.41 -10.54
CA PHE A 180 -3.12 30.83 -10.67
C PHE A 180 -3.37 31.21 -12.14
N LEU A 181 -2.49 30.80 -13.06
CA LEU A 181 -2.67 30.99 -14.51
C LEU A 181 -3.95 30.36 -15.02
N SER A 182 -4.27 29.14 -14.59
CA SER A 182 -5.51 28.46 -14.97
C SER A 182 -6.74 29.26 -14.56
N THR A 183 -6.77 29.78 -13.32
CA THR A 183 -7.87 30.62 -12.83
C THR A 183 -7.95 31.94 -13.60
N LEU A 184 -6.81 32.60 -13.85
CA LEU A 184 -6.72 33.86 -14.59
C LEU A 184 -7.25 33.73 -16.02
N ARG A 185 -6.89 32.66 -16.73
CA ARG A 185 -7.39 32.37 -18.08
C ARG A 185 -8.91 32.16 -18.09
N SER A 186 -9.45 31.41 -17.14
CA SER A 186 -10.90 31.21 -17.01
C SER A 186 -11.64 32.53 -16.82
N ILE A 187 -11.16 33.36 -15.88
CA ILE A 187 -11.75 34.67 -15.59
C ILE A 187 -11.65 35.60 -16.80
N ARG A 188 -10.50 35.62 -17.50
CA ARG A 188 -10.33 36.40 -18.73
C ARG A 188 -11.38 36.01 -19.78
N ASP A 189 -11.60 34.72 -19.97
CA ASP A 189 -12.55 34.22 -20.98
C ASP A 189 -13.99 34.60 -20.62
N GLU A 190 -14.38 34.49 -19.35
CA GLU A 190 -15.68 34.97 -18.83
C GLU A 190 -15.85 36.50 -19.02
N ILE A 191 -14.81 37.28 -18.76
CA ILE A 191 -14.82 38.74 -18.93
C ILE A 191 -14.94 39.12 -20.41
N ARG A 192 -14.28 38.40 -21.32
CA ARG A 192 -14.39 38.63 -22.77
C ARG A 192 -15.81 38.36 -23.28
N ILE A 193 -16.47 37.33 -22.77
CA ILE A 193 -17.85 36.99 -23.14
C ILE A 193 -18.83 38.04 -22.61
N SER A 194 -18.68 38.43 -21.33
CA SER A 194 -19.59 39.36 -20.67
C SER A 194 -19.42 40.82 -21.12
N LYS A 195 -18.30 41.16 -21.79
CA LYS A 195 -17.96 42.52 -22.28
C LYS A 195 -18.04 43.62 -21.22
N VAL A 196 -17.85 43.26 -19.94
CA VAL A 196 -17.99 44.17 -18.79
C VAL A 196 -16.82 45.16 -18.70
N PHE A 197 -15.64 44.79 -19.20
CA PHE A 197 -14.42 45.57 -19.06
C PHE A 197 -13.95 46.20 -20.38
N SER A 198 -13.21 47.30 -20.28
CA SER A 198 -12.66 48.00 -21.46
C SER A 198 -11.58 47.18 -22.17
N ALA A 199 -11.38 47.45 -23.46
CA ALA A 199 -10.35 46.80 -24.27
C ALA A 199 -8.93 46.94 -23.69
N LYS A 200 -8.68 48.03 -22.93
CA LYS A 200 -7.41 48.25 -22.23
C LYS A 200 -7.19 47.21 -21.12
N VAL A 201 -8.20 46.98 -20.27
CA VAL A 201 -8.13 46.02 -19.17
C VAL A 201 -7.95 44.58 -19.69
N LEU A 202 -8.62 44.24 -20.78
CA LEU A 202 -8.43 42.95 -21.45
C LEU A 202 -6.98 42.76 -21.93
N LYS A 203 -6.42 43.79 -22.57
CA LYS A 203 -5.03 43.76 -23.06
C LYS A 203 -4.02 43.65 -21.92
N ASP A 204 -4.25 44.32 -20.80
CA ASP A 204 -3.39 44.26 -19.62
C ASP A 204 -3.48 42.88 -18.94
N THR A 205 -4.66 42.26 -18.94
CA THR A 205 -4.86 40.88 -18.44
C THR A 205 -4.11 39.85 -19.30
N ASP A 206 -4.17 40.00 -20.63
CA ASP A 206 -3.41 39.12 -21.55
C ASP A 206 -1.90 39.26 -21.35
N LYS A 207 -1.40 40.50 -21.18
CA LYS A 207 0.02 40.72 -20.87
C LYS A 207 0.45 40.04 -19.58
N LEU A 208 -0.33 40.19 -18.51
CA LEU A 208 -0.04 39.56 -17.22
C LEU A 208 0.02 38.03 -17.34
N ILE A 209 -0.89 37.42 -18.12
CA ILE A 209 -0.87 35.98 -18.40
C ILE A 209 0.43 35.59 -19.12
N THR A 210 0.85 36.34 -20.16
CA THR A 210 2.10 36.06 -20.89
C THR A 210 3.34 36.21 -20.03
N GLU A 211 3.41 37.24 -19.18
CA GLU A 211 4.52 37.43 -18.24
C GLU A 211 4.61 36.25 -17.26
N LEU A 212 3.49 35.84 -16.66
CA LEU A 212 3.43 34.70 -15.73
C LEU A 212 3.74 33.36 -16.40
N GLU A 213 3.42 33.20 -17.69
CA GLU A 213 3.80 32.02 -18.47
C GLU A 213 5.31 31.93 -18.69
N SER A 214 6.00 33.08 -18.81
CA SER A 214 7.47 33.12 -18.97
C SER A 214 8.23 32.80 -17.69
N GLU A 215 7.57 32.82 -16.53
CA GLU A 215 8.15 32.47 -15.22
C GLU A 215 8.08 30.97 -14.89
N ILE A 216 7.43 30.16 -15.72
CA ILE A 216 7.26 28.71 -15.57
C ILE A 216 8.24 27.97 -16.48
#